data_AF-A0A419E5G3-F1
#
_entry.id   AF-A0A419E5G3-F1
#
_cell.length_a   1.000
_cell.length_b   1.000
_cell.length_c   1.000
_cell.angle_alpha   90.00
_cell.angle_beta   90.00
_cell.angle_gamma   90.00
#
_symmetry.space_group_name_H-M   'P 1'
#
loop_
_entity.id
_entity.type
_entity.pdbx_description
1 polymer ?
#
loop_
_entity_poly.entity_id
_entity_poly.type
_entity_poly.pdbx_seq_one_letter_code
_entity_poly.pdbx_strand_id
1 'polypeptide(L)'
;MKLSGLHILLTYQCTYECEHCFVWGSPRQEGTLTLEHVEEILNQARDAGVESIYFEGGEPFLFYAILAKSVRIAAEMGFSVGIVSNAYWANSVADAIENLQPFAGRIADLSVSSDEYHCGRCLGECPQNALVAAKWLNIPTGMISIAQPEGSAPETHGQIKDEGQVMYRGRASQLVTRAALHPWESFTECKHEDFRDPGRVHVDPFGNLHICQGLVIGNLFEKPLRQICDEYDADAHPICGPLLAGGPAALVTEYNLPHASDYADACHLCYEARTTLRARFPELLAPDQMYGVGL
;
A
#
# COMPACT_ATOMS: atom_id res chain seq x y z
N MET A 1 2.74 19.73 -3.93
CA MET A 1 3.08 18.53 -4.74
C MET A 1 2.04 18.30 -5.83
N LYS A 2 2.37 17.56 -6.90
CA LYS A 2 1.40 17.14 -7.94
C LYS A 2 1.20 15.63 -7.85
N LEU A 3 -0.04 15.16 -7.85
CA LEU A 3 -0.37 13.74 -7.86
C LEU A 3 -0.86 13.33 -9.25
N SER A 4 -0.28 12.26 -9.79
CA SER A 4 -0.79 11.58 -10.98
C SER A 4 -1.59 10.33 -10.62
N GLY A 5 -1.35 9.73 -9.45
CA GLY A 5 -2.05 8.52 -8.99
C GLY A 5 -2.56 8.62 -7.56
N LEU A 6 -3.66 7.93 -7.29
CA LEU A 6 -4.18 7.72 -5.93
C LEU A 6 -4.50 6.24 -5.71
N HIS A 7 -3.90 5.65 -4.69
CA HIS A 7 -4.19 4.30 -4.25
C HIS A 7 -5.23 4.36 -3.13
N ILE A 8 -6.33 3.65 -3.29
CA ILE A 8 -7.45 3.63 -2.34
C ILE A 8 -7.41 2.30 -1.62
N LEU A 9 -7.02 2.34 -0.35
CA LEU A 9 -7.14 1.21 0.57
C LEU A 9 -8.64 1.06 0.93
N LEU A 10 -9.36 0.20 0.19
CA LEU A 10 -10.80 0.05 0.33
C LEU A 10 -11.17 -0.46 1.73
N THR A 11 -10.33 -1.30 2.30
CA THR A 11 -10.47 -1.86 3.64
C THR A 11 -9.11 -2.20 4.24
N TYR A 12 -9.03 -2.33 5.57
CA TYR A 12 -7.91 -3.02 6.22
C TYR A 12 -8.16 -4.54 6.36
N GLN A 13 -9.40 -5.00 6.23
CA GLN A 13 -9.77 -6.39 6.43
C GLN A 13 -9.26 -7.27 5.27
N CYS A 14 -8.58 -8.36 5.60
CA CYS A 14 -8.04 -9.32 4.64
C CYS A 14 -8.41 -10.75 5.01
N THR A 15 -8.40 -11.67 4.05
CA THR A 15 -8.52 -13.11 4.31
C THR A 15 -7.25 -13.73 4.90
N TYR A 16 -6.11 -13.04 4.76
CA TYR A 16 -4.79 -13.54 5.16
C TYR A 16 -4.11 -12.62 6.18
N GLU A 17 -3.18 -13.19 6.95
CA GLU A 17 -2.26 -12.49 7.84
C GLU A 17 -0.80 -12.64 7.35
N CYS A 18 -0.52 -12.28 6.10
CA CYS A 18 0.80 -12.44 5.49
C CYS A 18 1.91 -11.76 6.31
N GLU A 19 3.02 -12.45 6.57
CA GLU A 19 4.12 -11.95 7.40
C GLU A 19 4.77 -10.69 6.84
N HIS A 20 4.77 -10.50 5.52
CA HIS A 20 5.34 -9.32 4.86
C HIS A 20 4.35 -8.14 4.72
N CYS A 21 3.12 -8.26 5.24
CA CYS A 21 2.08 -7.25 5.02
C CYS A 21 2.43 -5.93 5.69
N PHE A 22 2.62 -4.87 4.91
CA PHE A 22 3.00 -3.55 5.41
C PHE A 22 1.81 -2.70 5.91
N VAL A 23 0.57 -3.13 5.68
CA VAL A 23 -0.67 -2.48 6.20
C VAL A 23 -1.38 -3.28 7.29
N TRP A 24 -0.73 -4.34 7.82
CA TRP A 24 -1.29 -5.20 8.86
C TRP A 24 -2.65 -5.82 8.53
N GLY A 25 -2.91 -6.10 7.24
CA GLY A 25 -4.13 -6.78 6.80
C GLY A 25 -4.37 -8.07 7.58
N SER A 26 -5.60 -8.26 8.05
CA SER A 26 -6.03 -9.47 8.76
C SER A 26 -7.56 -9.65 8.72
N PRO A 27 -8.08 -10.85 9.02
CA PRO A 27 -9.51 -11.06 9.16
C PRO A 27 -10.15 -10.26 10.31
N ARG A 28 -9.33 -9.83 11.28
CA ARG A 28 -9.72 -9.10 12.49
C ARG A 28 -9.60 -7.58 12.35
N GLN A 29 -8.99 -7.10 11.28
CA GLN A 29 -8.91 -5.67 11.01
C GLN A 29 -10.30 -5.10 10.67
N GLU A 30 -10.51 -3.85 11.09
CA GLU A 30 -11.70 -3.07 10.79
C GLU A 30 -11.32 -1.78 10.04
N GLY A 31 -12.31 -1.15 9.44
CA GLY A 31 -12.13 0.01 8.57
C GLY A 31 -12.37 -0.39 7.13
N THR A 32 -13.52 0.03 6.60
CA THR A 32 -13.91 -0.18 5.21
C THR A 32 -14.60 1.08 4.72
N LEU A 33 -14.21 1.55 3.53
CA LEU A 33 -14.85 2.68 2.88
C LEU A 33 -16.29 2.33 2.49
N THR A 34 -17.21 3.27 2.69
CA THR A 34 -18.55 3.21 2.11
C THR A 34 -18.50 3.69 0.66
N LEU A 35 -19.58 3.45 -0.10
CA LEU A 35 -19.67 3.99 -1.45
C LEU A 35 -19.62 5.53 -1.46
N GLU A 36 -20.24 6.17 -0.47
CA GLU A 36 -20.23 7.64 -0.33
C GLU A 36 -18.81 8.17 -0.13
N HIS A 37 -18.01 7.50 0.72
CA HIS A 37 -16.60 7.86 0.88
C HIS A 37 -15.81 7.73 -0.42
N VAL A 38 -16.03 6.66 -1.19
CA VAL A 38 -15.34 6.46 -2.46
C VAL A 38 -15.75 7.51 -3.50
N GLU A 39 -17.04 7.84 -3.60
CA GLU A 39 -17.52 8.90 -4.49
C GLU A 39 -16.91 10.26 -4.15
N GLU A 40 -16.78 10.59 -2.87
CA GLU A 40 -16.08 11.80 -2.42
C GLU A 40 -14.61 11.79 -2.81
N ILE A 41 -13.89 10.69 -2.53
CA ILE A 41 -12.47 10.51 -2.89
C ILE A 41 -12.28 10.71 -4.41
N LEU A 42 -13.11 10.08 -5.24
CA LEU A 42 -13.00 10.16 -6.70
C LEU A 42 -13.27 11.57 -7.22
N ASN A 43 -14.25 12.29 -6.64
CA ASN A 43 -14.49 13.69 -7.00
C ASN A 43 -13.30 14.57 -6.66
N GLN A 44 -12.75 14.44 -5.45
CA GLN A 44 -11.56 15.21 -5.05
C GLN A 44 -10.33 14.86 -5.89
N ALA A 45 -10.14 13.58 -6.24
CA ALA A 45 -9.06 13.13 -7.12
C ALA A 45 -9.15 13.78 -8.52
N ARG A 46 -10.35 13.82 -9.11
CA ARG A 46 -10.59 14.48 -10.40
C ARG A 46 -10.26 15.98 -10.32
N ASP A 47 -10.72 16.64 -9.26
CA ASP A 47 -10.54 18.08 -9.08
C ASP A 47 -9.07 18.45 -8.79
N ALA A 48 -8.29 17.51 -8.25
CA ALA A 48 -6.84 17.61 -8.06
C ALA A 48 -6.03 17.24 -9.32
N GLY A 49 -6.68 16.74 -10.39
CA GLY A 49 -6.03 16.36 -11.64
C GLY A 49 -5.30 15.01 -11.59
N VAL A 50 -5.71 14.11 -10.70
CA VAL A 50 -5.23 12.72 -10.66
C VAL A 50 -5.68 11.99 -11.94
N GLU A 51 -4.83 11.12 -12.47
CA GLU A 51 -5.05 10.41 -13.74
C GLU A 51 -5.33 8.91 -13.51
N SER A 52 -4.75 8.30 -12.47
CA SER A 52 -4.92 6.88 -12.15
C SER A 52 -5.46 6.64 -10.74
N ILE A 53 -6.31 5.62 -10.62
CA ILE A 53 -6.87 5.14 -9.35
C ILE A 53 -6.54 3.66 -9.22
N TYR A 54 -5.95 3.26 -8.09
CA TYR A 54 -5.73 1.86 -7.77
C TYR A 54 -6.58 1.47 -6.57
N PHE A 55 -7.43 0.46 -6.71
CA PHE A 55 -8.15 -0.13 -5.56
C PHE A 55 -7.31 -1.24 -4.96
N GLU A 56 -7.04 -1.13 -3.67
CA GLU A 56 -6.22 -2.06 -2.91
C GLU A 56 -6.79 -2.24 -1.50
N GLY A 57 -6.01 -2.90 -0.64
CA GLY A 57 -6.19 -2.81 0.79
C GLY A 57 -6.97 -3.95 1.40
N GLY A 58 -6.42 -4.44 2.52
CA GLY A 58 -6.72 -5.75 3.04
C GLY A 58 -6.90 -6.71 1.86
N GLU A 59 -8.13 -7.14 1.64
CA GLU A 59 -8.57 -7.68 0.36
C GLU A 59 -9.84 -6.96 -0.15
N PRO A 60 -9.76 -6.17 -1.24
CA PRO A 60 -10.91 -5.38 -1.70
C PRO A 60 -12.08 -6.22 -2.22
N PHE A 61 -11.86 -7.44 -2.73
CA PHE A 61 -12.95 -8.32 -3.20
C PHE A 61 -13.86 -8.81 -2.06
N LEU A 62 -13.43 -8.70 -0.79
CA LEU A 62 -14.34 -8.94 0.35
C LEU A 62 -15.56 -7.99 0.32
N PHE A 63 -15.39 -6.80 -0.24
CA PHE A 63 -16.43 -5.79 -0.36
C PHE A 63 -16.85 -5.59 -1.82
N TYR A 64 -17.08 -6.70 -2.52
CA TYR A 64 -17.33 -6.77 -3.96
C TYR A 64 -18.35 -5.75 -4.50
N ALA A 65 -19.48 -5.54 -3.81
CA ALA A 65 -20.50 -4.59 -4.27
C ALA A 65 -19.97 -3.15 -4.29
N ILE A 66 -19.18 -2.77 -3.29
CA ILE A 66 -18.54 -1.45 -3.20
C ILE A 66 -17.44 -1.36 -4.26
N LEU A 67 -16.57 -2.37 -4.36
CA LEU A 67 -15.49 -2.43 -5.35
C LEU A 67 -16.03 -2.31 -6.80
N ALA A 68 -16.99 -3.15 -7.18
CA ALA A 68 -17.57 -3.17 -8.53
C ALA A 68 -18.23 -1.84 -8.90
N LYS A 69 -18.99 -1.25 -7.96
CA LYS A 69 -19.61 0.06 -8.18
C LYS A 69 -18.55 1.17 -8.29
N SER A 70 -17.53 1.13 -7.45
CA SER A 70 -16.45 2.12 -7.39
C SER A 70 -15.60 2.12 -8.66
N VAL A 71 -15.19 0.94 -9.14
CA VAL A 71 -14.45 0.79 -10.40
C VAL A 71 -15.25 1.32 -11.57
N ARG A 72 -16.56 1.03 -11.62
CA ARG A 72 -17.43 1.55 -12.66
C ARG A 72 -17.49 3.08 -12.64
N ILE A 73 -17.64 3.70 -11.47
CA ILE A 73 -17.65 5.17 -11.34
C ILE A 73 -16.31 5.75 -11.76
N ALA A 74 -15.20 5.20 -11.28
CA ALA A 74 -13.87 5.69 -11.61
C ALA A 74 -13.58 5.63 -13.12
N ALA A 75 -13.93 4.51 -13.77
CA ALA A 75 -13.78 4.36 -15.22
C ALA A 75 -14.69 5.33 -16.00
N GLU A 76 -15.94 5.55 -15.56
CA GLU A 76 -16.86 6.53 -16.16
C GLU A 76 -16.37 7.97 -16.00
N MET A 77 -15.61 8.26 -14.93
CA MET A 77 -14.94 9.55 -14.72
C MET A 77 -13.67 9.72 -15.55
N GLY A 78 -13.23 8.68 -16.25
CA GLY A 78 -12.07 8.72 -17.15
C GLY A 78 -10.72 8.39 -16.51
N PHE A 79 -10.70 7.90 -15.27
CA PHE A 79 -9.46 7.45 -14.64
C PHE A 79 -8.93 6.17 -15.28
N SER A 80 -7.59 6.01 -15.29
CA SER A 80 -6.97 4.70 -15.49
C SER A 80 -7.08 3.89 -14.20
N VAL A 81 -7.91 2.85 -14.19
CA VAL A 81 -8.24 2.09 -12.97
C VAL A 81 -7.42 0.80 -12.87
N GLY A 82 -6.79 0.58 -11.72
CA GLY A 82 -6.13 -0.68 -11.35
C GLY A 82 -6.77 -1.34 -10.12
N ILE A 83 -6.57 -2.65 -9.96
CA ILE A 83 -6.96 -3.39 -8.75
C ILE A 83 -5.80 -4.27 -8.29
N VAL A 84 -5.51 -4.28 -6.99
CA VAL A 84 -4.60 -5.24 -6.34
C VAL A 84 -5.42 -6.22 -5.51
N SER A 85 -5.17 -7.54 -5.65
CA SER A 85 -5.94 -8.58 -4.96
C SER A 85 -5.09 -9.82 -4.67
N ASN A 86 -5.36 -10.49 -3.54
CA ASN A 86 -4.79 -11.79 -3.18
C ASN A 86 -5.48 -12.98 -3.88
N ALA A 87 -6.56 -12.71 -4.62
CA ALA A 87 -7.30 -13.65 -5.46
C ALA A 87 -7.94 -14.84 -4.73
N TYR A 88 -8.24 -14.74 -3.44
CA TYR A 88 -8.90 -15.83 -2.67
C TYR A 88 -10.22 -16.32 -3.29
N TRP A 89 -10.89 -15.49 -4.09
CA TRP A 89 -12.16 -15.79 -4.76
C TRP A 89 -12.02 -16.67 -6.00
N ALA A 90 -10.82 -16.85 -6.52
CA ALA A 90 -10.55 -17.55 -7.78
C ALA A 90 -10.37 -19.08 -7.60
N ASN A 91 -11.31 -19.74 -6.91
CA ASN A 91 -11.25 -21.19 -6.64
C ASN A 91 -11.24 -22.05 -7.92
N SER A 92 -11.78 -21.52 -9.02
CA SER A 92 -11.66 -22.08 -10.36
C SER A 92 -11.58 -20.94 -11.38
N VAL A 93 -11.16 -21.25 -12.61
CA VAL A 93 -11.20 -20.27 -13.71
C VAL A 93 -12.62 -19.77 -13.96
N ALA A 94 -13.64 -20.62 -13.81
CA ALA A 94 -15.04 -20.24 -13.98
C ALA A 94 -15.49 -19.24 -12.91
N ASP A 95 -15.20 -19.51 -11.63
CA ASP A 95 -15.48 -18.57 -10.53
C ASP A 95 -14.75 -17.25 -10.76
N ALA A 96 -13.53 -17.33 -11.26
CA ALA A 96 -12.73 -16.14 -11.53
C ALA A 96 -13.31 -15.29 -12.67
N ILE A 97 -13.85 -15.91 -13.72
CA ILE A 97 -14.55 -15.19 -14.79
C ILE A 97 -15.75 -14.43 -14.24
N GLU A 98 -16.60 -15.08 -13.43
CA GLU A 98 -17.80 -14.45 -12.86
C GLU A 98 -17.46 -13.23 -12.00
N ASN A 99 -16.39 -13.34 -11.19
CA ASN A 99 -15.90 -12.22 -10.38
C ASN A 99 -15.28 -11.11 -11.23
N LEU A 100 -14.61 -11.44 -12.35
CA LEU A 100 -13.91 -10.46 -13.16
C LEU A 100 -14.76 -9.80 -14.25
N GLN A 101 -15.86 -10.43 -14.66
CA GLN A 101 -16.69 -9.97 -15.76
C GLN A 101 -17.12 -8.50 -15.61
N PRO A 102 -17.53 -8.00 -14.42
CA PRO A 102 -17.92 -6.60 -14.27
C PRO A 102 -16.78 -5.59 -14.47
N PHE A 103 -15.53 -6.02 -14.36
CA PHE A 103 -14.35 -5.17 -14.52
C PHE A 103 -13.78 -5.16 -15.96
N ALA A 104 -14.20 -6.12 -16.80
CA ALA A 104 -13.75 -6.22 -18.18
C ALA A 104 -14.05 -4.92 -18.96
N GLY A 105 -13.01 -4.37 -19.62
CA GLY A 105 -13.08 -3.10 -20.34
C GLY A 105 -13.18 -1.85 -19.46
N ARG A 106 -13.08 -1.98 -18.12
CA ARG A 106 -13.13 -0.86 -17.16
C ARG A 106 -11.84 -0.67 -16.37
N ILE A 107 -11.03 -1.72 -16.25
CA ILE A 107 -9.72 -1.64 -15.60
C ILE A 107 -8.59 -1.76 -16.61
N ALA A 108 -7.54 -0.99 -16.36
CA ALA A 108 -6.30 -0.97 -17.12
C ALA A 108 -5.25 -1.95 -16.55
N ASP A 109 -5.47 -2.45 -15.32
CA ASP A 109 -4.56 -3.39 -14.66
C ASP A 109 -5.29 -4.19 -13.57
N LEU A 110 -5.05 -5.50 -13.54
CA LEU A 110 -5.32 -6.39 -12.41
C LEU A 110 -3.98 -6.95 -11.94
N SER A 111 -3.55 -6.54 -10.76
CA SER A 111 -2.34 -7.05 -10.11
C SER A 111 -2.71 -8.09 -9.06
N VAL A 112 -2.22 -9.33 -9.23
CA VAL A 112 -2.48 -10.42 -8.30
C VAL A 112 -1.23 -10.74 -7.48
N SER A 113 -1.38 -10.79 -6.15
CA SER A 113 -0.32 -11.19 -5.23
C SER A 113 -0.16 -12.70 -5.22
N SER A 114 1.03 -13.20 -5.52
CA SER A 114 1.30 -14.65 -5.63
C SER A 114 2.64 -15.08 -5.02
N ASP A 115 3.06 -14.48 -3.92
CA ASP A 115 4.29 -14.90 -3.24
C ASP A 115 4.10 -16.13 -2.33
N GLU A 116 5.23 -16.78 -1.97
CA GLU A 116 5.25 -17.96 -1.10
C GLU A 116 4.70 -17.68 0.31
N TYR A 117 4.69 -16.43 0.79
CA TYR A 117 4.11 -16.07 2.08
C TYR A 117 2.59 -16.05 2.10
N HIS A 118 1.93 -15.99 0.94
CA HIS A 118 0.50 -16.22 0.83
C HIS A 118 0.16 -17.72 0.91
N CYS A 119 1.15 -18.63 0.77
CA CYS A 119 0.92 -20.04 0.46
C CYS A 119 1.83 -21.01 1.23
N GLY A 120 1.66 -21.10 2.56
CA GLY A 120 2.42 -22.02 3.42
C GLY A 120 2.22 -23.53 3.15
N ARG A 121 1.23 -23.95 2.34
CA ARG A 121 1.06 -25.29 1.73
C ARG A 121 -0.28 -25.34 0.96
N CYS A 122 -0.24 -25.59 -0.35
CA CYS A 122 -1.37 -25.96 -1.23
C CYS A 122 -2.38 -24.88 -1.72
N LEU A 123 -1.94 -23.74 -2.29
CA LEU A 123 -2.83 -22.81 -3.02
C LEU A 123 -2.23 -22.27 -4.35
N GLY A 124 -1.44 -23.07 -5.06
CA GLY A 124 -0.91 -22.72 -6.39
C GLY A 124 -1.93 -22.70 -7.55
N GLU A 125 -3.20 -22.41 -7.26
CA GLU A 125 -4.27 -22.39 -8.28
C GLU A 125 -5.05 -21.07 -8.30
N CYS A 126 -5.30 -20.40 -7.16
CA CYS A 126 -6.19 -19.22 -7.14
C CYS A 126 -5.63 -18.01 -7.92
N PRO A 127 -4.40 -17.53 -7.64
CA PRO A 127 -3.78 -16.51 -8.47
C PRO A 127 -3.69 -16.90 -9.95
N GLN A 128 -3.35 -18.16 -10.25
CA GLN A 128 -3.28 -18.66 -11.62
C GLN A 128 -4.66 -18.63 -12.31
N ASN A 129 -5.71 -19.06 -11.62
CA ASN A 129 -7.10 -19.04 -12.11
C ASN A 129 -7.55 -17.61 -12.41
N ALA A 130 -7.24 -16.66 -11.52
CA ALA A 130 -7.51 -15.24 -11.72
C ALA A 130 -6.81 -14.70 -12.99
N LEU A 131 -5.52 -15.02 -13.17
CA LEU A 131 -4.75 -14.58 -14.35
C LEU A 131 -5.26 -15.21 -15.65
N VAL A 132 -5.63 -16.49 -15.64
CA VAL A 132 -6.23 -17.16 -16.80
C VAL A 132 -7.58 -16.53 -17.16
N ALA A 133 -8.44 -16.30 -16.17
CA ALA A 133 -9.74 -15.65 -16.37
C ALA A 133 -9.58 -14.22 -16.91
N ALA A 134 -8.69 -13.43 -16.32
CA ALA A 134 -8.38 -12.07 -16.76
C ALA A 134 -7.92 -12.06 -18.23
N LYS A 135 -7.04 -12.99 -18.62
CA LYS A 135 -6.60 -13.16 -20.02
C LYS A 135 -7.78 -13.46 -20.95
N TRP A 136 -8.71 -14.33 -20.56
CA TRP A 136 -9.90 -14.63 -21.38
C TRP A 136 -10.86 -13.44 -21.51
N LEU A 137 -10.91 -12.59 -20.50
CA LEU A 137 -11.71 -11.35 -20.49
C LEU A 137 -10.99 -10.15 -21.12
N ASN A 138 -9.77 -10.33 -21.62
CA ASN A 138 -8.91 -9.27 -22.14
C ASN A 138 -8.65 -8.14 -21.12
N ILE A 139 -8.57 -8.49 -19.84
CA ILE A 139 -8.14 -7.61 -18.76
C ILE A 139 -6.61 -7.63 -18.73
N PRO A 140 -5.91 -6.47 -18.83
CA PRO A 140 -4.47 -6.43 -18.64
C PRO A 140 -4.11 -6.84 -17.21
N THR A 141 -3.04 -7.61 -17.05
CA THR A 141 -2.63 -8.18 -15.76
C THR A 141 -1.19 -7.86 -15.41
N GLY A 142 -0.93 -7.57 -14.14
CA GLY A 142 0.37 -7.64 -13.50
C GLY A 142 0.43 -8.77 -12.46
N MET A 143 1.62 -9.14 -12.05
CA MET A 143 1.87 -10.06 -10.93
C MET A 143 2.82 -9.40 -9.94
N ILE A 144 2.39 -9.35 -8.68
CA ILE A 144 3.22 -8.90 -7.55
C ILE A 144 3.75 -10.13 -6.84
N SER A 145 5.06 -10.20 -6.69
CA SER A 145 5.73 -11.26 -5.94
C SER A 145 6.83 -10.65 -5.09
N ILE A 146 6.76 -10.85 -3.78
CA ILE A 146 7.80 -10.46 -2.83
C ILE A 146 8.75 -11.65 -2.64
N ALA A 147 10.07 -11.46 -2.80
CA ALA A 147 11.04 -12.50 -2.47
C ALA A 147 10.94 -12.92 -1.01
N GLN A 148 11.24 -14.19 -0.72
CA GLN A 148 11.60 -14.62 0.63
C GLN A 148 12.86 -13.87 1.12
N PRO A 149 13.08 -13.73 2.44
CA PRO A 149 14.18 -12.95 3.02
C PRO A 149 15.55 -13.53 2.63
N GLU A 150 15.61 -14.84 2.42
CA GLU A 150 16.81 -15.56 2.03
C GLU A 150 16.96 -15.72 0.50
N GLY A 151 16.00 -15.19 -0.28
CA GLY A 151 15.90 -15.36 -1.73
C GLY A 151 16.43 -14.18 -2.54
N SER A 152 16.54 -14.37 -3.86
CA SER A 152 16.73 -13.28 -4.81
C SER A 152 15.37 -12.71 -5.24
N ALA A 153 15.30 -11.39 -5.47
CA ALA A 153 14.09 -10.70 -5.92
C ALA A 153 13.50 -11.38 -7.17
N PRO A 154 12.24 -11.87 -7.16
CA PRO A 154 11.60 -12.34 -8.38
C PRO A 154 11.38 -11.16 -9.34
N GLU A 155 11.29 -11.48 -10.64
CA GLU A 155 10.91 -10.50 -11.64
C GLU A 155 9.44 -10.07 -11.42
N THR A 156 9.21 -8.81 -11.03
CA THR A 156 7.89 -8.19 -11.00
C THR A 156 7.50 -7.75 -12.40
N HIS A 157 6.35 -8.21 -12.91
CA HIS A 157 5.81 -7.81 -14.22
C HIS A 157 4.49 -7.07 -14.01
N GLY A 158 4.41 -5.79 -14.39
CA GLY A 158 3.19 -4.97 -14.20
C GLY A 158 3.48 -3.47 -14.13
N GLN A 159 2.48 -2.66 -13.78
CA GLN A 159 2.64 -1.22 -13.58
C GLN A 159 3.32 -0.87 -12.26
N ILE A 160 3.37 -1.81 -11.31
CA ILE A 160 4.04 -1.68 -10.02
C ILE A 160 5.51 -2.11 -10.20
N LYS A 161 6.44 -1.15 -10.11
CA LYS A 161 7.89 -1.38 -10.21
C LYS A 161 8.51 -1.43 -8.82
N ASP A 162 9.56 -2.25 -8.65
CA ASP A 162 10.47 -2.26 -7.49
C ASP A 162 9.92 -2.80 -6.14
N GLU A 163 9.04 -3.80 -6.17
CA GLU A 163 8.56 -4.51 -4.96
C GLU A 163 9.12 -5.93 -4.79
N GLY A 164 10.15 -6.32 -5.56
CA GLY A 164 10.68 -7.70 -5.51
C GLY A 164 11.38 -8.09 -4.20
N GLN A 165 11.64 -7.15 -3.28
CA GLN A 165 12.31 -7.43 -1.99
C GLN A 165 11.42 -7.06 -0.81
N VAL A 166 11.55 -7.80 0.29
CA VAL A 166 10.87 -7.48 1.55
C VAL A 166 11.36 -6.12 2.05
N MET A 167 10.44 -5.17 2.17
CA MET A 167 10.65 -3.97 2.96
C MET A 167 10.23 -4.28 4.40
N TYR A 168 11.14 -4.22 5.36
CA TYR A 168 10.90 -4.67 6.75
C TYR A 168 10.08 -3.64 7.57
N ARG A 169 8.86 -3.36 7.13
CA ARG A 169 7.89 -2.44 7.75
C ARG A 169 6.53 -3.12 7.93
N GLY A 170 5.70 -2.59 8.84
CA GLY A 170 4.45 -3.23 9.19
C GLY A 170 4.69 -4.61 9.81
N ARG A 171 3.94 -5.64 9.40
CA ARG A 171 4.16 -7.01 9.92
C ARG A 171 5.54 -7.56 9.53
N ALA A 172 6.09 -7.11 8.39
CA ALA A 172 7.39 -7.56 7.90
C ALA A 172 8.55 -7.24 8.86
N SER A 173 8.40 -6.24 9.75
CA SER A 173 9.43 -5.96 10.76
C SER A 173 9.62 -7.13 11.73
N GLN A 174 8.64 -8.03 11.86
CA GLN A 174 8.75 -9.24 12.67
C GLN A 174 9.63 -10.33 12.04
N LEU A 175 9.94 -10.21 10.73
CA LEU A 175 10.78 -11.15 9.98
C LEU A 175 12.28 -10.86 10.12
N VAL A 176 12.68 -9.83 10.88
CA VAL A 176 14.06 -9.36 11.01
C VAL A 176 15.06 -10.47 11.39
N THR A 177 14.61 -11.50 12.13
CA THR A 177 15.45 -12.63 12.55
C THR A 177 15.98 -13.48 11.39
N ARG A 178 15.39 -13.33 10.19
CA ARG A 178 15.77 -14.02 8.95
C ARG A 178 16.63 -13.14 8.03
N ALA A 179 16.87 -11.88 8.41
CA ALA A 179 17.55 -10.90 7.58
C ALA A 179 19.06 -10.85 7.86
N ALA A 180 19.84 -10.45 6.85
CA ALA A 180 21.16 -9.87 7.11
C ALA A 180 20.98 -8.49 7.76
N LEU A 181 21.79 -8.19 8.78
CA LEU A 181 21.72 -6.91 9.48
C LEU A 181 22.89 -6.01 9.08
N HIS A 182 22.63 -4.71 9.06
CA HIS A 182 23.59 -3.67 8.70
C HIS A 182 23.59 -2.54 9.73
N PRO A 183 24.73 -1.85 9.93
CA PRO A 183 24.83 -0.75 10.88
C PRO A 183 23.81 0.35 10.59
N TRP A 184 23.13 0.84 11.63
CA TRP A 184 22.05 1.81 11.49
C TRP A 184 22.50 3.11 10.81
N GLU A 185 23.76 3.53 11.01
CA GLU A 185 24.36 4.73 10.43
C GLU A 185 24.43 4.68 8.90
N SER A 186 24.36 3.48 8.31
CA SER A 186 24.43 3.31 6.86
C SER A 186 23.13 3.68 6.15
N PHE A 187 21.99 3.74 6.86
CA PHE A 187 20.68 4.04 6.29
C PHE A 187 20.47 5.55 6.15
N THR A 188 21.16 6.12 5.16
CA THR A 188 21.26 7.57 4.92
C THR A 188 20.27 8.11 3.88
N GLU A 189 19.43 7.26 3.31
CA GLU A 189 18.40 7.64 2.33
C GLU A 189 17.17 6.71 2.39
N CYS A 190 16.03 7.18 1.88
CA CYS A 190 14.90 6.30 1.53
C CYS A 190 14.98 5.98 0.03
N LYS A 191 15.02 4.69 -0.31
CA LYS A 191 15.13 4.23 -1.71
C LYS A 191 13.78 4.00 -2.39
N HIS A 192 12.69 4.06 -1.63
CA HIS A 192 11.36 3.62 -2.09
C HIS A 192 10.37 4.77 -2.29
N GLU A 193 10.59 5.91 -1.62
CA GLU A 193 9.66 7.04 -1.67
C GLU A 193 10.42 8.33 -1.97
N ASP A 194 9.96 9.07 -2.98
CA ASP A 194 10.33 10.47 -3.16
C ASP A 194 9.34 11.34 -2.36
N PHE A 195 9.79 11.84 -1.21
CA PHE A 195 8.92 12.67 -0.38
C PHE A 195 8.60 14.04 -1.00
N ARG A 196 9.40 14.55 -1.94
CA ARG A 196 9.14 15.87 -2.55
C ARG A 196 8.16 15.77 -3.71
N ASP A 197 8.32 14.73 -4.53
CA ASP A 197 7.46 14.46 -5.68
C ASP A 197 7.03 12.99 -5.71
N PRO A 198 6.10 12.60 -4.81
CA PRO A 198 5.77 11.20 -4.64
C PRO A 198 5.07 10.60 -5.86
N GLY A 199 4.48 11.42 -6.74
CA GLY A 199 3.68 11.01 -7.91
C GLY A 199 2.36 10.30 -7.59
N ARG A 200 2.34 9.49 -6.52
CA ARG A 200 1.19 8.79 -5.96
C ARG A 200 1.21 8.82 -4.44
N VAL A 201 0.03 8.74 -3.84
CA VAL A 201 -0.17 8.54 -2.38
C VAL A 201 -1.29 7.53 -2.17
N HIS A 202 -1.42 7.05 -0.93
CA HIS A 202 -2.48 6.12 -0.54
C HIS A 202 -3.51 6.84 0.33
N VAL A 203 -4.79 6.60 0.13
CA VAL A 203 -5.87 7.04 1.03
C VAL A 203 -6.45 5.83 1.75
N ASP A 204 -6.57 5.92 3.07
CA ASP A 204 -7.12 4.86 3.91
C ASP A 204 -8.64 5.00 4.18
N PRO A 205 -9.29 4.00 4.81
CA PRO A 205 -10.70 4.06 5.20
C PRO A 205 -11.09 5.23 6.12
N PHE A 206 -10.13 5.88 6.76
CA PHE A 206 -10.32 7.03 7.65
C PHE A 206 -10.00 8.36 6.97
N GLY A 207 -9.63 8.35 5.68
CA GLY A 207 -9.30 9.53 4.89
C GLY A 207 -7.85 9.97 4.98
N ASN A 208 -6.99 9.27 5.73
CA ASN A 208 -5.59 9.64 5.86
C ASN A 208 -4.85 9.45 4.54
N LEU A 209 -4.09 10.46 4.13
CA LEU A 209 -3.23 10.42 2.96
C LEU A 209 -1.81 10.04 3.38
N HIS A 210 -1.35 8.88 2.92
CA HIS A 210 -0.04 8.31 3.22
C HIS A 210 0.92 8.47 2.05
N ILE A 211 2.07 9.13 2.28
CA ILE A 211 3.20 9.08 1.33
C ILE A 211 3.95 7.76 1.45
N CYS A 212 4.14 7.30 2.68
CA CYS A 212 4.66 5.98 3.02
C CYS A 212 3.69 5.38 4.04
N GLN A 213 3.51 4.06 4.09
CA GLN A 213 2.49 3.47 4.96
C GLN A 213 2.74 3.83 6.43
N GLY A 214 1.72 4.39 7.06
CA GLY A 214 1.78 4.97 8.41
C GLY A 214 2.28 6.42 8.49
N LEU A 215 2.82 7.02 7.42
CA LEU A 215 3.29 8.41 7.38
C LEU A 215 2.28 9.29 6.64
N VAL A 216 1.50 10.05 7.42
CA VAL A 216 0.35 10.83 6.98
C VAL A 216 0.75 12.27 6.69
N ILE A 217 0.20 12.83 5.61
CA ILE A 217 0.39 14.23 5.19
C ILE A 217 -0.88 15.08 5.23
N GLY A 218 -2.01 14.48 5.55
CA GLY A 218 -3.30 15.15 5.69
C GLY A 218 -4.45 14.15 5.68
N ASN A 219 -5.66 14.64 5.91
CA ASN A 219 -6.87 13.84 5.87
C ASN A 219 -7.86 14.41 4.84
N LEU A 220 -8.20 13.61 3.82
CA LEU A 220 -9.03 13.98 2.68
C LEU A 220 -10.49 14.29 3.08
N PHE A 221 -10.97 13.72 4.18
CA PHE A 221 -12.32 13.99 4.70
C PHE A 221 -12.38 15.27 5.56
N GLU A 222 -11.23 15.80 5.97
CA GLU A 222 -11.15 17.05 6.74
C GLU A 222 -10.75 18.24 5.87
N LYS A 223 -9.92 18.00 4.86
CA LYS A 223 -9.36 19.05 4.00
C LYS A 223 -9.33 18.60 2.54
N PRO A 224 -9.72 19.45 1.58
CA PRO A 224 -9.71 19.08 0.18
C PRO A 224 -8.33 18.60 -0.28
N LEU A 225 -8.28 17.49 -1.02
CA LEU A 225 -7.05 16.87 -1.53
C LEU A 225 -6.12 17.88 -2.21
N ARG A 226 -6.68 18.75 -3.06
CA ARG A 226 -5.94 19.82 -3.73
C ARG A 226 -5.24 20.74 -2.74
N GLN A 227 -5.93 21.14 -1.68
CA GLN A 227 -5.38 22.02 -0.65
C GLN A 227 -4.29 21.31 0.16
N ILE A 228 -4.47 20.02 0.49
CA ILE A 228 -3.42 19.21 1.12
C ILE A 228 -2.18 19.18 0.22
N CYS A 229 -2.36 18.96 -1.08
CA CYS A 229 -1.26 18.94 -2.04
C CYS A 229 -0.55 20.30 -2.18
N ASP A 230 -1.31 21.39 -2.20
CA ASP A 230 -0.78 22.76 -2.37
C ASP A 230 0.02 23.21 -1.14
N GLU A 231 -0.40 22.82 0.07
CA GLU A 231 0.25 23.20 1.32
C GLU A 231 1.35 22.25 1.78
N TYR A 232 1.46 21.06 1.18
CA TYR A 232 2.46 20.07 1.57
C TYR A 232 3.90 20.57 1.28
N ASP A 233 4.67 20.71 2.35
CA ASP A 233 6.11 21.03 2.34
C ASP A 233 6.89 19.86 2.97
N ALA A 234 7.55 19.07 2.13
CA ALA A 234 8.29 17.88 2.55
C ALA A 234 9.51 18.22 3.42
N ASP A 235 10.18 19.33 3.13
CA ASP A 235 11.40 19.76 3.82
C ASP A 235 11.09 20.27 5.22
N ALA A 236 9.97 20.99 5.39
CA ALA A 236 9.50 21.45 6.70
C ALA A 236 8.76 20.37 7.52
N HIS A 237 8.37 19.25 6.90
CA HIS A 237 7.60 18.21 7.56
C HIS A 237 8.44 17.51 8.66
N PRO A 238 7.94 17.39 9.92
CA PRO A 238 8.74 16.88 11.06
C PRO A 238 9.34 15.49 10.87
N ILE A 239 8.71 14.64 10.06
CA ILE A 239 9.19 13.30 9.72
C ILE A 239 9.88 13.24 8.35
N CYS A 240 9.24 13.72 7.28
CA CYS A 240 9.83 13.69 5.93
C CYS A 240 11.10 14.54 5.81
N GLY A 241 11.20 15.68 6.49
CA GLY A 241 12.38 16.56 6.46
C GLY A 241 13.67 15.85 6.90
N PRO A 242 13.72 15.25 8.11
CA PRO A 242 14.86 14.44 8.52
C PRO A 242 15.14 13.25 7.58
N LEU A 243 14.09 12.56 7.09
CA LEU A 243 14.25 11.45 6.14
C LEU A 243 14.88 11.91 4.80
N LEU A 244 14.53 13.12 4.33
CA LEU A 244 15.13 13.73 3.14
C LEU A 244 16.57 14.19 3.38
N ALA A 245 16.89 14.64 4.59
CA ALA A 245 18.20 15.18 4.93
C ALA A 245 19.28 14.10 5.05
N GLY A 246 18.92 12.91 5.53
CA GLY A 246 19.88 11.82 5.72
C GLY A 246 19.22 10.50 6.10
N GLY A 247 18.04 10.21 5.57
CA GLY A 247 17.36 8.94 5.71
C GLY A 247 16.93 8.61 7.14
N PRO A 248 16.63 7.33 7.41
CA PRO A 248 16.22 6.87 8.73
C PRO A 248 17.25 7.16 9.83
N ALA A 249 18.55 7.16 9.52
CA ALA A 249 19.59 7.54 10.48
C ALA A 249 19.48 9.01 10.92
N ALA A 250 19.18 9.94 10.01
CA ALA A 250 18.95 11.33 10.37
C ALA A 250 17.69 11.51 11.23
N LEU A 251 16.62 10.75 10.97
CA LEU A 251 15.40 10.78 11.80
C LEU A 251 15.69 10.34 13.24
N VAL A 252 16.47 9.27 13.43
CA VAL A 252 16.91 8.81 14.75
C VAL A 252 17.76 9.86 15.46
N THR A 253 18.69 10.47 14.74
CA THR A 253 19.61 11.49 15.29
C THR A 253 18.86 12.76 15.71
N GLU A 254 18.00 13.29 14.84
CA GLU A 254 17.22 14.52 15.07
C GLU A 254 16.40 14.43 16.36
N TYR A 255 15.79 13.27 16.61
CA TYR A 255 14.92 13.07 17.77
C TYR A 255 15.58 12.34 18.93
N ASN A 256 16.88 12.04 18.84
CA ASN A 256 17.66 11.30 19.84
C ASN A 256 16.92 10.02 20.31
N LEU A 257 16.46 9.23 19.35
CA LEU A 257 15.65 8.04 19.62
C LEU A 257 16.50 6.88 20.14
N PRO A 258 15.96 6.01 21.01
CA PRO A 258 16.59 4.73 21.30
C PRO A 258 16.65 3.88 20.01
N HIS A 259 17.79 3.27 19.74
CA HIS A 259 17.99 2.43 18.57
C HIS A 259 18.95 1.26 18.87
N ALA A 260 18.87 0.20 18.07
CA ALA A 260 19.84 -0.89 18.06
C ALA A 260 21.09 -0.50 17.24
N SER A 261 22.14 -1.35 17.28
CA SER A 261 23.32 -1.15 16.43
C SER A 261 23.06 -1.47 14.96
N ASP A 262 22.21 -2.46 14.69
CA ASP A 262 22.02 -3.00 13.35
C ASP A 262 20.55 -3.26 13.03
N TYR A 263 20.18 -3.10 11.75
CA TYR A 263 18.82 -3.26 11.23
C TYR A 263 18.83 -4.01 9.89
N ALA A 264 17.72 -4.66 9.51
CA ALA A 264 17.60 -5.39 8.25
C ALA A 264 17.73 -4.49 7.01
N ASP A 265 17.03 -3.36 7.01
CA ASP A 265 17.06 -2.38 5.93
C ASP A 265 16.69 -0.97 6.44
N ALA A 266 16.66 0.00 5.52
CA ALA A 266 16.23 1.37 5.83
C ALA A 266 14.76 1.44 6.29
N CYS A 267 13.89 0.59 5.74
CA CYS A 267 12.48 0.52 6.11
C CYS A 267 12.28 0.05 7.56
N HIS A 268 13.10 -0.88 8.03
CA HIS A 268 13.12 -1.40 9.40
C HIS A 268 13.42 -0.29 10.40
N LEU A 269 14.55 0.41 10.21
CA LEU A 269 14.93 1.53 11.06
C LEU A 269 13.88 2.64 11.03
N CYS A 270 13.38 2.99 9.83
CA CYS A 270 12.36 4.01 9.66
C CYS A 270 11.05 3.65 10.38
N TYR A 271 10.61 2.40 10.27
CA TYR A 271 9.37 1.93 10.88
C TYR A 271 9.46 1.90 12.41
N GLU A 272 10.56 1.42 12.99
CA GLU A 272 10.77 1.46 14.45
C GLU A 272 10.90 2.89 15.00
N ALA A 273 11.67 3.75 14.31
CA ALA A 273 11.81 5.16 14.67
C ALA A 273 10.46 5.87 14.66
N ARG A 274 9.66 5.68 13.60
CA ARG A 274 8.30 6.21 13.51
C ARG A 274 7.39 5.64 14.60
N THR A 275 7.47 4.34 14.89
CA THR A 275 6.66 3.71 15.96
C THR A 275 6.93 4.38 17.32
N THR A 276 8.18 4.65 17.65
CA THR A 276 8.57 5.38 18.88
C THR A 276 8.05 6.82 18.88
N LEU A 277 8.03 7.47 17.72
CA LEU A 277 7.59 8.85 17.56
C LEU A 277 6.07 9.06 17.55
N ARG A 278 5.26 8.00 17.50
CA ARG A 278 3.79 8.11 17.40
C ARG A 278 3.16 8.92 18.53
N ALA A 279 3.64 8.75 19.76
CA ALA A 279 3.14 9.51 20.90
C ALA A 279 3.41 11.02 20.78
N ARG A 280 4.46 11.40 20.05
CA ARG A 280 4.83 12.80 19.79
C ARG A 280 4.14 13.38 18.57
N PHE A 281 3.90 12.58 17.54
CA PHE A 281 3.30 12.99 16.27
C PHE A 281 2.11 12.11 15.87
N PRO A 282 1.05 12.03 16.69
CA PRO A 282 -0.05 11.07 16.48
C PRO A 282 -0.83 11.31 15.18
N GLU A 283 -0.91 12.56 14.71
CA GLU A 283 -1.61 12.92 13.47
C GLU A 283 -0.78 12.62 12.21
N LEU A 284 0.55 12.58 12.34
CA LEU A 284 1.47 12.33 11.22
C LEU A 284 1.86 10.85 11.13
N LEU A 285 1.68 10.09 12.21
CA LEU A 285 2.09 8.70 12.35
C LEU A 285 0.90 7.82 12.77
N ALA A 286 -0.01 7.66 11.80
CA ALA A 286 -1.35 7.11 11.94
C ALA A 286 -1.73 6.23 10.74
N PRO A 287 -2.88 5.53 10.81
CA PRO A 287 -3.64 5.20 12.01
C PRO A 287 -3.03 4.01 12.76
N ASP A 288 -3.63 3.60 13.87
CA ASP A 288 -3.22 2.43 14.66
C ASP A 288 -3.11 1.14 13.83
N GLN A 289 -3.98 0.99 12.83
CA GLN A 289 -3.99 -0.14 11.90
C GLN A 289 -2.66 -0.26 11.14
N MET A 290 -2.06 0.85 10.72
CA MET A 290 -0.76 0.85 10.01
C MET A 290 0.42 0.45 10.91
N TYR A 291 0.20 0.40 12.22
CA TYR A 291 1.22 0.06 13.23
C TYR A 291 0.89 -1.20 14.03
N GLY A 292 -0.13 -1.96 13.62
CA GLY A 292 -0.50 -3.22 14.27
C GLY A 292 -1.06 -3.06 15.69
N VAL A 293 -1.50 -1.87 16.07
CA VAL A 293 -2.10 -1.64 17.39
C VAL A 293 -3.50 -2.24 17.42
N GLY A 294 -3.78 -3.06 18.44
CA GLY A 294 -5.09 -3.70 18.64
C GLY A 294 -5.28 -5.06 17.96
N LEU A 295 -4.24 -5.62 17.32
CA LEU A 295 -4.24 -6.96 16.71
C LEU A 295 -3.66 -8.07 17.61
#